data_AF-A0A5B6WTF3-F1
#
_entry.id   AF-A0A5B6WTF3-F1
#
_cell.length_a   1.000
_cell.length_b   1.000
_cell.length_c   1.000
_cell.angle_alpha   90.00
_cell.angle_beta   90.00
_cell.angle_gamma   90.00
#
_symmetry.space_group_name_H-M   'P 1'
#
loop_
_entity.id
_entity.type
_entity.pdbx_description
1 polymer ?
#
loop_
_entity_poly.entity_id
_entity_poly.type
_entity_poly.pdbx_seq_one_letter_code
_entity_poly.pdbx_strand_id
1 'polypeptide(L)'
;MDPRKAPGIDGIPGGLYKEHWQTVGEDVLKFCHEALRDSRNIQKIISKVLANLLKAILSVCISKHQSAFVLGHMIHDNVFIADELAHYLRCSKNGPNKRCMVKLDMSKAYDRVEWCFIEKVMLKFGFSRAWVNKIMNCVRSVSYRVNGNSNSTDVIVPERGLRQGDPLSPYLFLFCMDALSRLLLDA
;
A
#
# COMPACT_ATOMS: atom_id res chain seq x y z
N MET A 1 7.16 -6.61 19.44
CA MET A 1 5.86 -5.90 19.47
C MET A 1 5.90 -4.78 20.50
N ASP A 2 5.29 -3.63 20.23
CA ASP A 2 5.01 -2.62 21.26
C ASP A 2 3.94 -3.22 22.21
N PRO A 3 4.22 -3.33 23.52
CA PRO A 3 3.30 -3.92 24.49
C PRO A 3 1.99 -3.14 24.67
N ARG A 4 1.92 -1.88 24.20
CA ARG A 4 0.74 -1.01 24.32
C ARG A 4 -0.16 -1.05 23.10
N LYS A 5 0.13 -1.91 22.13
CA LYS A 5 -0.70 -2.05 20.92
C LYS A 5 -2.04 -2.66 21.30
N ALA A 6 -3.12 -2.12 20.75
CA ALA A 6 -4.48 -2.62 21.01
C ALA A 6 -4.58 -4.14 20.75
N PRO A 7 -5.32 -4.89 21.59
CA PRO A 7 -5.50 -6.33 21.44
C PRO A 7 -6.14 -6.69 20.09
N GLY A 8 -5.88 -7.92 19.63
CA GLY A 8 -6.55 -8.48 18.46
C GLY A 8 -8.00 -8.87 18.77
N ILE A 9 -8.63 -9.59 17.83
CA ILE A 9 -10.00 -10.11 18.01
C ILE A 9 -10.11 -11.11 19.17
N ASP A 10 -8.98 -11.65 19.60
CA ASP A 10 -8.80 -12.53 20.76
C ASP A 10 -8.80 -11.78 22.10
N GLY A 11 -8.70 -10.44 22.10
CA GLY A 11 -8.64 -9.63 23.31
C GLY A 11 -7.32 -9.74 24.07
N ILE A 12 -6.30 -10.40 23.51
CA ILE A 12 -5.02 -10.64 24.19
C ILE A 12 -4.04 -9.48 23.92
N PRO A 13 -3.59 -8.74 24.96
CA PRO A 13 -2.63 -7.66 24.78
C PRO A 13 -1.22 -8.20 24.54
N GLY A 14 -0.42 -7.45 23.76
CA GLY A 14 0.96 -7.81 23.45
C GLY A 14 1.88 -7.93 24.68
N GLY A 15 1.49 -7.33 25.82
CA GLY A 15 2.19 -7.45 27.10
C GLY A 15 2.14 -8.86 27.70
N LEU A 16 1.03 -9.59 27.53
CA LEU A 16 0.85 -10.93 28.08
C LEU A 16 1.91 -11.90 27.55
N TYR A 17 2.21 -11.82 26.25
CA TYR A 17 3.26 -12.63 25.61
C TYR A 17 4.66 -12.30 26.12
N LYS A 18 4.92 -11.08 26.57
CA LYS A 18 6.23 -10.71 27.15
C LYS A 18 6.38 -11.21 28.58
N GLU A 19 5.32 -11.08 29.38
CA GLU A 19 5.35 -11.46 30.80
C GLU A 19 5.30 -12.98 31.00
N HIS A 20 4.56 -13.70 30.16
CA HIS A 20 4.34 -15.14 30.31
C HIS A 20 5.10 -15.96 29.27
N TRP A 21 6.18 -15.41 28.69
CA TRP A 21 6.97 -16.07 27.63
C TRP A 21 7.50 -17.45 28.04
N GLN A 22 7.82 -17.65 29.31
CA GLN A 22 8.25 -18.96 29.81
C GLN A 22 7.18 -20.05 29.66
N THR A 23 5.89 -19.66 29.68
CA THR A 23 4.76 -20.59 29.56
C THR A 23 4.30 -20.74 28.11
N VAL A 24 4.17 -19.64 27.37
CA VAL A 24 3.61 -19.66 26.00
C VAL A 24 4.67 -19.74 24.91
N GLY A 25 5.96 -19.58 25.24
CA GLY A 25 7.04 -19.42 24.28
C GLY A 25 7.25 -20.63 23.38
N GLU A 26 7.21 -21.86 23.92
CA GLU A 26 7.37 -23.07 23.10
C GLU A 26 6.22 -23.26 22.10
N ASP A 27 4.98 -23.04 22.54
CA ASP A 27 3.81 -23.17 21.67
C ASP A 27 3.78 -22.08 20.60
N VAL A 28 4.16 -20.85 20.96
CA VAL A 28 4.32 -19.75 20.00
C VAL A 28 5.43 -20.07 18.99
N LEU A 29 6.55 -20.64 19.43
CA LEU A 29 7.65 -21.03 18.53
C LEU A 29 7.24 -22.17 17.59
N LYS A 30 6.56 -23.21 18.08
CA LYS A 30 6.01 -24.30 17.24
C LYS A 30 5.02 -23.75 16.24
N PHE A 31 4.08 -22.92 16.69
CA PHE A 31 3.13 -22.23 15.81
C PHE A 31 3.84 -21.38 14.77
N CYS A 32 4.87 -20.62 15.15
CA CYS A 32 5.67 -19.84 14.20
C CYS A 32 6.37 -20.73 13.18
N HIS A 33 6.95 -21.86 13.58
CA HIS A 33 7.57 -22.81 12.66
C HIS A 33 6.57 -23.43 11.69
N GLU A 34 5.38 -23.81 12.16
CA GLU A 34 4.29 -24.31 11.32
C GLU A 34 3.75 -23.22 10.39
N ALA A 35 3.55 -22.01 10.91
CA ALA A 35 3.12 -20.86 10.12
C ALA A 35 4.16 -20.49 9.05
N LEU A 36 5.46 -20.61 9.33
CA LEU A 36 6.53 -20.36 8.35
C LEU A 36 6.60 -21.45 7.27
N ARG A 37 6.10 -22.66 7.55
CA ARG A 37 5.94 -23.72 6.53
C ARG A 37 4.73 -23.49 5.62
N ASP A 38 3.74 -22.69 6.04
CA ASP A 38 2.63 -22.29 5.17
C ASP A 38 3.15 -21.35 4.06
N SER A 39 2.99 -21.80 2.82
CA SER A 39 3.35 -21.05 1.61
C SER A 39 2.73 -19.64 1.57
N ARG A 40 1.57 -19.43 2.19
CA ARG A 40 0.91 -18.11 2.27
C ARG A 40 1.68 -17.11 3.13
N ASN A 41 2.30 -17.56 4.21
CA ASN A 41 3.09 -16.69 5.08
C ASN A 41 4.45 -16.37 4.46
N ILE A 42 5.05 -17.32 3.74
CA ILE A 42 6.25 -17.07 2.92
C ILE A 42 5.97 -15.94 1.92
N GLN A 43 4.82 -15.93 1.23
CA GLN A 43 4.46 -14.84 0.32
C GLN A 43 4.32 -13.48 1.01
N LYS A 44 3.80 -13.43 2.24
CA LYS A 44 3.74 -12.17 3.02
C LYS A 44 5.14 -11.66 3.37
N ILE A 45 6.07 -12.56 3.73
CA ILE A 45 7.46 -12.21 4.02
C ILE A 45 8.15 -11.70 2.76
N ILE A 46 8.03 -12.41 1.64
CA ILE A 46 8.58 -12.00 0.35
C ILE A 46 8.04 -10.62 -0.04
N SER A 47 6.72 -10.42 0.04
CA SER A 47 6.10 -9.12 -0.23
C SER A 47 6.70 -8.03 0.67
N LYS A 48 6.85 -8.30 1.98
CA LYS A 48 7.43 -7.33 2.91
C LYS A 48 8.88 -6.98 2.57
N VAL A 49 9.69 -7.95 2.15
CA VAL A 49 11.08 -7.73 1.72
C VAL A 49 11.10 -6.86 0.47
N LEU A 50 10.29 -7.19 -0.55
CA LEU A 50 10.20 -6.41 -1.79
C LEU A 50 9.72 -4.97 -1.51
N ALA A 51 8.74 -4.81 -0.61
CA ALA A 51 8.25 -3.49 -0.20
C ALA A 51 9.32 -2.65 0.49
N ASN A 52 10.14 -3.25 1.35
CA ASN A 52 11.24 -2.53 2.00
C ASN A 52 12.33 -2.11 0.99
N LEU A 53 12.59 -2.93 -0.04
CA LEU A 53 13.50 -2.59 -1.12
C LEU A 53 12.95 -1.43 -1.98
N LEU A 54 11.66 -1.49 -2.34
CA LEU A 54 10.98 -0.39 -3.03
C LEU A 54 11.00 0.91 -2.20
N LYS A 55 10.77 0.81 -0.89
CA LYS A 55 10.79 1.95 0.02
C LYS A 55 12.13 2.69 -0.01
N ALA A 56 13.24 1.97 -0.11
CA ALA A 56 14.58 2.56 -0.12
C ALA A 56 14.85 3.41 -1.38
N ILE A 57 14.28 3.02 -2.52
CA ILE A 57 14.45 3.71 -3.81
C ILE A 57 13.32 4.71 -4.12
N LEU A 58 12.24 4.67 -3.33
CA LEU A 58 11.00 5.41 -3.59
C LEU A 58 11.23 6.91 -3.72
N SER A 59 12.08 7.48 -2.86
CA SER A 59 12.40 8.91 -2.84
C SER A 59 13.11 9.41 -4.10
N VAL A 60 13.77 8.51 -4.83
CA VAL A 60 14.45 8.83 -6.10
C VAL A 60 13.49 8.73 -7.28
N CYS A 61 12.53 7.80 -7.22
CA CYS A 61 11.63 7.54 -8.34
C CYS A 61 10.41 8.47 -8.39
N ILE A 62 9.95 8.95 -7.24
CA ILE A 62 8.67 9.64 -7.10
C ILE A 62 8.84 11.16 -7.08
N SER A 63 7.89 11.87 -7.69
CA SER A 63 7.84 13.33 -7.73
C SER A 63 7.66 13.95 -6.33
N LYS A 64 8.25 15.13 -6.11
CA LYS A 64 8.10 15.89 -4.86
C LYS A 64 6.65 16.26 -4.52
N HIS A 65 5.76 16.24 -5.51
CA HIS A 65 4.35 16.56 -5.36
C HIS A 65 3.54 15.42 -4.70
N GLN A 66 4.13 14.24 -4.50
CA GLN A 66 3.50 13.16 -3.72
C GLN A 66 3.95 13.21 -2.26
N SER A 67 2.99 13.43 -1.37
CA SER A 67 3.24 13.52 0.07
C SER A 67 2.82 12.28 0.87
N ALA A 68 2.01 11.39 0.28
CA ALA A 68 1.52 10.19 0.97
C ALA A 68 2.54 9.04 0.92
N PHE A 69 2.75 8.36 2.04
CA PHE A 69 3.61 7.16 2.18
C PHE A 69 5.11 7.34 1.81
N VAL A 70 5.57 8.58 1.64
CA VAL A 70 6.98 8.95 1.48
C VAL A 70 7.57 9.25 2.86
N LEU A 71 8.77 8.74 3.14
CA LEU A 71 9.43 8.97 4.42
C LEU A 71 9.83 10.46 4.53
N GLY A 72 9.46 11.10 5.64
CA GLY A 72 9.82 12.49 5.92
C GLY A 72 8.79 13.53 5.47
N HIS A 73 7.71 13.12 4.80
CA HIS A 73 6.58 14.01 4.46
C HIS A 73 5.49 13.86 5.51
N MET A 74 4.89 14.97 5.92
CA MET A 74 3.84 14.98 6.92
C MET A 74 2.50 15.34 6.29
N ILE A 75 1.40 14.79 6.85
CA ILE A 75 0.07 15.01 6.29
C ILE A 75 -0.34 16.49 6.32
N HIS A 76 0.23 17.29 7.22
CA HIS A 76 -0.02 18.72 7.30
C HIS A 76 0.54 19.49 6.10
N ASP A 77 1.58 19.00 5.43
CA ASP A 77 2.13 19.66 4.24
C ASP A 77 1.05 19.76 3.15
N ASN A 78 0.25 18.71 2.98
CA ASN A 78 -0.89 18.71 2.06
C ASN A 78 -1.99 19.69 2.46
N VAL A 79 -2.21 19.88 3.77
CA VAL A 79 -3.22 20.82 4.26
C VAL A 79 -2.78 22.25 3.95
N PHE A 80 -1.51 22.58 4.19
CA PHE A 80 -0.95 23.89 3.85
C PHE A 80 -1.02 24.18 2.35
N ILE A 81 -0.63 23.22 1.50
CA ILE A 81 -0.72 23.37 0.03
C ILE A 81 -2.17 23.61 -0.39
N ALA A 82 -3.14 22.87 0.16
CA ALA A 82 -4.55 23.04 -0.17
C ALA A 82 -5.09 24.40 0.28
N ASP A 83 -4.68 24.88 1.46
CA ASP A 83 -5.10 26.18 1.99
C ASP A 83 -4.50 27.33 1.16
N GLU A 84 -3.23 27.23 0.77
CA GLU A 84 -2.57 28.19 -0.11
C GLU A 84 -3.24 28.25 -1.49
N LEU A 85 -3.59 27.11 -2.09
CA LEU A 85 -4.32 27.06 -3.36
C LEU A 85 -5.71 27.69 -3.23
N ALA A 86 -6.43 27.42 -2.14
CA ALA A 86 -7.72 28.03 -1.87
C ALA A 86 -7.62 29.55 -1.68
N HIS A 87 -6.60 30.02 -0.94
CA HIS A 87 -6.31 31.43 -0.75
C HIS A 87 -5.99 32.11 -2.09
N TYR A 88 -5.12 31.52 -2.90
CA TYR A 88 -4.75 32.01 -4.23
C TYR A 88 -5.97 32.20 -5.13
N LEU A 89 -6.90 31.23 -5.15
CA LEU A 89 -8.16 31.35 -5.89
C LEU A 89 -9.06 32.48 -5.39
N ARG A 90 -9.10 32.71 -4.07
CA ARG A 90 -9.90 33.80 -3.47
C ARG A 90 -9.35 35.18 -3.81
N CYS A 91 -8.03 35.33 -3.87
CA CYS A 91 -7.37 36.60 -4.20
C CYS A 91 -7.35 36.90 -5.71
N SER A 92 -7.41 35.88 -6.57
CA SER A 92 -7.33 36.01 -8.03
C SER A 92 -8.62 36.55 -8.72
N LYS A 93 -9.57 37.12 -7.96
CA LYS A 93 -10.92 37.50 -8.46
C LYS A 93 -10.94 38.63 -9.51
N ASN A 94 -9.86 39.42 -9.65
CA ASN A 94 -9.83 40.64 -10.48
C ASN A 94 -9.00 40.52 -11.77
N GLY A 95 -8.54 39.31 -12.14
CA GLY A 95 -7.77 39.08 -13.38
C GLY A 95 -8.60 38.40 -14.48
N PRO A 96 -8.22 38.55 -15.77
CA PRO A 96 -8.93 37.93 -16.90
C PRO A 96 -8.88 36.39 -16.89
N ASN A 97 -7.95 35.77 -16.16
CA ASN A 97 -7.82 34.32 -16.03
C ASN A 97 -8.55 33.80 -14.78
N LYS A 98 -9.80 33.34 -14.97
CA LYS A 98 -10.53 32.58 -13.94
C LYS A 98 -9.85 31.23 -13.77
N ARG A 99 -9.33 30.97 -12.58
CA ARG A 99 -8.69 29.70 -12.20
C ARG A 99 -9.69 28.83 -11.44
N CYS A 100 -9.49 27.51 -11.45
CA CYS A 100 -10.26 26.55 -10.67
C CYS A 100 -9.33 25.57 -9.95
N MET A 101 -9.84 24.96 -8.88
CA MET A 101 -9.19 23.85 -8.19
C MET A 101 -10.04 22.60 -8.41
N VAL A 102 -9.40 21.51 -8.81
CA VAL A 102 -10.05 20.23 -9.06
C VAL A 102 -9.61 19.24 -7.99
N LYS A 103 -10.56 18.71 -7.23
CA LYS A 103 -10.33 17.60 -6.30
C LYS A 103 -10.79 16.31 -6.95
N LEU A 104 -9.86 15.38 -7.15
CA LEU A 104 -10.13 14.06 -7.70
C LEU A 104 -10.15 13.04 -6.56
N ASP A 105 -11.18 12.19 -6.53
CA ASP A 105 -11.27 11.05 -5.63
C ASP A 105 -11.48 9.76 -6.44
N MET A 106 -10.78 8.70 -6.05
CA MET A 106 -10.79 7.43 -6.78
C MET A 106 -11.67 6.41 -6.08
N SER A 107 -12.81 6.09 -6.68
CA SER A 107 -13.69 5.04 -6.19
C SER A 107 -12.96 3.69 -6.17
N LYS A 108 -12.88 3.06 -4.99
CA LYS A 108 -12.23 1.77 -4.77
C LYS A 108 -10.81 1.71 -5.36
N ALA A 109 -10.00 2.70 -4.98
CA ALA A 109 -8.67 2.95 -5.55
C ALA A 109 -7.77 1.72 -5.60
N TYR A 110 -7.79 0.84 -4.59
CA TYR A 110 -7.00 -0.40 -4.58
C TYR A 110 -7.64 -1.50 -5.44
N ASP A 111 -8.96 -1.67 -5.42
CA ASP A 111 -9.64 -2.80 -6.08
C ASP A 111 -9.69 -2.67 -7.61
N ARG A 112 -9.60 -1.44 -8.13
CA ARG A 112 -9.79 -1.15 -9.57
C ARG A 112 -8.49 -0.99 -10.36
N VAL A 113 -7.32 -1.18 -9.73
CA VAL A 113 -6.05 -1.04 -10.45
C VAL A 113 -5.82 -2.25 -11.36
N GLU A 114 -5.70 -1.99 -12.66
CA GLU A 114 -5.41 -3.04 -13.64
C GLU A 114 -3.95 -3.50 -13.55
N TRP A 115 -3.73 -4.82 -13.49
CA TRP A 115 -2.39 -5.40 -13.33
C TRP A 115 -1.46 -5.13 -14.51
N CYS A 116 -2.01 -5.15 -15.73
CA CYS A 116 -1.26 -4.81 -16.94
C CYS A 116 -0.78 -3.35 -16.92
N PHE A 117 -1.52 -2.46 -16.27
CA PHE A 117 -1.12 -1.07 -16.12
C PHE A 117 0.09 -0.94 -15.18
N ILE A 118 0.04 -1.58 -14.00
CA ILE A 118 1.15 -1.60 -13.04
C ILE A 118 2.43 -2.10 -13.72
N GLU A 119 2.35 -3.22 -14.43
CA GLU A 119 3.50 -3.83 -15.12
C GLU A 119 4.14 -2.84 -16.11
N LYS A 120 3.33 -2.18 -16.95
CA LYS A 120 3.80 -1.18 -17.91
C LYS A 120 4.41 0.05 -17.24
N VAL A 121 3.78 0.55 -16.17
CA VAL A 121 4.28 1.69 -15.40
C VAL A 121 5.65 1.38 -14.83
N MET A 122 5.81 0.22 -14.16
CA MET A 122 7.09 -0.18 -13.58
C MET A 122 8.19 -0.33 -14.64
N LEU A 123 7.87 -0.93 -15.79
CA LEU A 123 8.84 -1.00 -16.89
C LEU A 123 9.25 0.38 -17.41
N LYS A 124 8.31 1.34 -17.47
CA LYS A 124 8.60 2.74 -17.85
C LYS A 124 9.43 3.49 -16.82
N PHE A 125 9.32 3.15 -15.53
CA PHE A 125 10.20 3.66 -14.48
C PHE A 125 11.63 3.10 -14.55
N GLY A 126 11.91 2.15 -15.45
CA GLY A 126 13.25 1.58 -15.65
C GLY A 126 13.55 0.33 -14.83
N PHE A 127 12.54 -0.27 -14.19
CA PHE A 127 12.72 -1.54 -13.49
C PHE A 127 13.02 -2.68 -14.48
N SER A 128 13.93 -3.57 -14.09
CA SER A 128 14.24 -4.75 -14.90
C SER A 128 13.03 -5.68 -14.99
N ARG A 129 12.84 -6.34 -16.14
CA ARG A 129 11.73 -7.28 -16.36
C ARG A 129 11.68 -8.38 -15.28
N ALA A 130 12.85 -8.89 -14.89
CA ALA A 130 12.95 -9.90 -13.83
C ALA A 130 12.41 -9.38 -12.48
N TRP A 131 12.68 -8.11 -12.15
CA TRP A 131 12.16 -7.48 -10.94
C TRP A 131 10.64 -7.30 -11.00
N VAL A 132 10.14 -6.78 -12.12
CA VAL A 132 8.70 -6.60 -12.34
C VAL A 132 7.97 -7.93 -12.25
N ASN A 133 8.50 -9.00 -12.85
CA ASN A 133 7.92 -10.34 -12.76
C ASN A 133 7.83 -10.86 -11.32
N LYS A 134 8.84 -10.62 -10.47
CA LYS A 134 8.79 -11.00 -9.05
C LYS A 134 7.66 -10.30 -8.31
N ILE A 135 7.48 -9.00 -8.56
CA ILE A 135 6.41 -8.20 -7.95
C ILE A 135 5.05 -8.66 -8.48
N MET A 136 4.91 -8.82 -9.80
CA MET A 136 3.66 -9.25 -10.41
C MET A 136 3.25 -10.66 -9.99
N ASN A 137 4.21 -11.56 -9.72
CA ASN A 137 3.91 -12.86 -9.12
C ASN A 137 3.28 -12.71 -7.73
N CYS A 138 3.80 -11.82 -6.88
CA CYS A 138 3.18 -11.54 -5.58
C CYS A 138 1.76 -10.95 -5.73
N VAL A 139 1.57 -10.01 -6.66
CA VAL A 139 0.26 -9.37 -6.91
C VAL A 139 -0.78 -10.36 -7.46
N ARG A 140 -0.38 -11.22 -8.41
CA ARG A 140 -1.27 -12.20 -9.06
C ARG A 140 -1.55 -13.44 -8.21
N SER A 141 -0.70 -13.74 -7.22
CA SER A 141 -0.82 -14.94 -6.38
C SER A 141 -1.98 -14.91 -5.37
N VAL A 142 -2.73 -13.80 -5.30
CA VAL A 142 -3.78 -13.62 -4.29
C VAL A 142 -5.02 -14.42 -4.64
N SER A 143 -5.59 -15.10 -3.64
CA SER A 143 -6.88 -15.79 -3.73
C SER A 143 -7.72 -15.43 -2.50
N TYR A 144 -9.01 -15.17 -2.68
CA TYR A 144 -9.93 -14.82 -1.62
C TYR A 144 -10.90 -15.96 -1.32
N ARG A 145 -11.32 -16.04 -0.06
CA ARG A 145 -12.37 -16.94 0.40
C ARG A 145 -13.21 -16.16 1.40
N VAL A 146 -14.51 -16.09 1.17
CA VAL A 146 -15.44 -15.44 2.10
C VAL A 146 -15.93 -16.49 3.08
N ASN A 147 -15.65 -16.28 4.36
CA ASN A 147 -16.14 -17.12 5.43
C ASN A 147 -17.41 -16.48 6.02
N GLY A 148 -18.55 -17.15 5.89
CA GLY A 148 -19.83 -16.71 6.44
C GLY A 148 -20.54 -17.85 7.17
N ASN A 149 -21.07 -17.58 8.37
CA ASN A 149 -21.93 -18.46 9.19
C ASN A 149 -21.70 -19.96 8.96
N SER A 150 -20.53 -20.46 9.34
CA SER A 150 -20.09 -21.88 9.34
C SER A 150 -19.68 -22.55 8.02
N ASN A 151 -19.85 -21.91 6.85
CA ASN A 151 -19.35 -22.45 5.58
C ASN A 151 -18.42 -21.45 4.86
N SER A 152 -17.33 -21.97 4.29
CA SER A 152 -16.45 -21.16 3.46
C SER A 152 -16.87 -21.24 1.99
N THR A 153 -17.04 -20.08 1.35
CA THR A 153 -17.33 -19.99 -0.09
C THR A 153 -16.19 -20.53 -0.96
N ASP A 154 -16.46 -20.71 -2.25
CA ASP A 154 -15.45 -21.08 -3.24
C ASP A 154 -14.32 -20.06 -3.31
N VAL A 155 -13.18 -20.50 -3.83
CA VAL A 155 -12.00 -19.65 -3.99
C VAL A 155 -12.25 -18.65 -5.11
N ILE A 156 -12.25 -17.36 -4.76
CA ILE A 156 -12.36 -16.25 -5.71
C ILE A 156 -10.95 -15.82 -6.09
N VAL A 157 -10.62 -15.94 -7.37
CA VAL A 157 -9.36 -15.44 -7.93
C VAL A 157 -9.61 -14.06 -8.54
N PRO A 158 -8.98 -12.99 -8.01
CA PRO A 158 -9.09 -11.66 -8.59
C PRO A 158 -8.33 -11.59 -9.91
N GLU A 159 -8.82 -10.75 -10.84
CA GLU A 159 -8.13 -10.44 -12.10
C GLU A 159 -7.46 -9.06 -12.08
N ARG A 160 -7.83 -8.24 -11.07
CA ARG A 160 -7.33 -6.88 -10.87
C ARG A 160 -7.32 -6.49 -9.41
N GLY A 161 -6.70 -5.35 -9.14
CA GLY A 161 -6.67 -4.73 -7.83
C GLY A 161 -5.46 -5.13 -6.99
N LEU A 162 -5.25 -4.39 -5.91
CA LEU A 162 -4.16 -4.51 -4.97
C LEU A 162 -4.70 -4.91 -3.61
N ARG A 163 -4.02 -5.84 -2.92
CA ARG A 163 -4.48 -6.35 -1.64
C ARG A 163 -4.34 -5.29 -0.54
N GLN A 164 -5.44 -4.94 0.11
CA GLN A 164 -5.41 -4.04 1.26
C GLN A 164 -4.69 -4.72 2.45
N GLY A 165 -3.80 -3.99 3.11
CA GLY A 165 -2.96 -4.53 4.21
C GLY A 165 -1.70 -5.25 3.75
N ASP A 166 -1.50 -5.43 2.44
CA ASP A 166 -0.22 -5.88 1.89
C ASP A 166 0.81 -4.74 1.93
N PRO A 167 2.03 -4.95 2.45
CA PRO A 167 3.07 -3.93 2.45
C PRO A 167 3.48 -3.44 1.05
N LEU A 168 3.30 -4.22 -0.03
CA LEU A 168 3.62 -3.79 -1.40
C LEU A 168 2.59 -2.82 -1.99
N SER A 169 1.31 -3.06 -1.73
CA SER A 169 0.18 -2.34 -2.34
C SER A 169 0.29 -0.81 -2.30
N PRO A 170 0.61 -0.15 -1.16
CA PRO A 170 0.68 1.32 -1.14
C PRO A 170 1.77 1.86 -2.07
N TYR A 171 2.92 1.19 -2.19
CA TYR A 171 4.01 1.63 -3.06
C TYR A 171 3.68 1.45 -4.55
N LEU A 172 3.04 0.33 -4.91
CA LEU A 172 2.57 0.11 -6.28
C LEU A 172 1.52 1.14 -6.67
N PHE A 173 0.62 1.49 -5.75
CA PHE A 173 -0.37 2.53 -5.97
C PHE A 173 0.28 3.91 -6.17
N LEU A 174 1.33 4.24 -5.42
CA LEU A 174 2.07 5.50 -5.61
C LEU A 174 2.67 5.63 -7.01
N PHE A 175 3.26 4.57 -7.57
CA PHE A 175 3.76 4.60 -8.95
C PHE A 175 2.65 4.86 -9.97
N CYS A 176 1.45 4.29 -9.77
CA CYS A 176 0.29 4.58 -10.60
C CYS A 176 -0.12 6.06 -10.51
N MET A 177 -0.13 6.62 -9.30
CA MET A 177 -0.46 8.03 -9.08
C MET A 177 0.61 8.97 -9.65
N ASP A 178 1.88 8.58 -9.62
CA ASP A 178 2.98 9.39 -10.16
C ASP A 178 2.90 9.40 -11.69
N ALA A 179 2.58 8.26 -12.30
CA ALA A 179 2.28 8.19 -13.73
C ALA A 179 1.11 9.10 -14.11
N LEU A 180 0.01 9.11 -13.34
CA LEU A 180 -1.11 10.04 -13.56
C LEU A 180 -0.66 11.51 -13.42
N SER A 181 0.12 11.83 -12.39
CA SER A 181 0.63 13.18 -12.19
C SER A 181 1.48 13.67 -13.36
N ARG A 182 2.33 12.80 -13.93
CA ARG A 182 3.15 13.15 -15.11
C ARG A 182 2.29 13.36 -16.35
N LEU A 183 1.30 12.50 -16.57
CA LEU A 183 0.36 12.65 -17.69
C LEU A 183 -0.43 13.96 -17.62
N LEU A 184 -0.75 14.45 -16.41
CA LEU A 184 -1.43 15.73 -16.22
C LEU A 184 -0.51 16.94 -16.42
N LEU A 185 0.81 16.78 -16.26
CA LEU A 185 1.79 17.85 -16.47
C LEU A 185 2.23 17.95 -17.94
N ASP A 186 2.24 16.82 -18.65
CA ASP A 186 2.55 16.77 -20.09
C ASP A 186 1.35 17.15 -20.98
N ALA A 187 0.14 17.26 -20.41
CA ALA A 187 -1.12 17.61 -21.09
C ALA A 187 -1.35 19.12 -21.16
#